data_AF-A0A9N8W7M9-F1
#
_entry.id   AF-A0A9N8W7M9-F1
#
_cell.length_a   1.000
_cell.length_b   1.000
_cell.length_c   1.000
_cell.angle_alpha   90.00
_cell.angle_beta   90.00
_cell.angle_gamma   90.00
#
_symmetry.space_group_name_H-M   'P 1'
#
loop_
_entity.id
_entity.type
_entity.pdbx_description
1 polymer ?
#
loop_
_entity_poly.entity_id
_entity_poly.type
_entity_poly.pdbx_seq_one_letter_code
_entity_poly.pdbx_strand_id
1 'polypeptide(L)'
;MILATRRAIRHDVKPFSTFIKKTSVSPTNQMITFENVGDFLTVKSINFKQITKYKLHEPFVAELARVEKIPLVEQNNTNKILGKTGYGEVHYTIEIYNEKHRQSFEQNSKIKSGQVAKWTVNDILGAEPNNLNLVEFVKTMLLLVERCHKVISSES
;
A
#
# COMPACT_ATOMS: atom_id res chain seq x y z
N MET A 1 4.11 -12.98 13.83
CA MET A 1 2.67 -12.97 13.51
C MET A 1 2.54 -12.44 12.08
N ILE A 2 2.31 -13.32 11.10
CA ILE A 2 2.26 -12.94 9.67
C ILE A 2 0.84 -12.47 9.37
N LEU A 3 0.66 -11.18 9.11
CA LEU A 3 -0.58 -10.66 8.52
C LEU A 3 -0.67 -11.16 7.07
N ALA A 4 -1.20 -12.36 6.89
CA ALA A 4 -1.70 -12.79 5.59
C ALA A 4 -2.95 -11.96 5.28
N THR A 5 -2.77 -10.80 4.67
CA THR A 5 -3.88 -9.98 4.13
C THR A 5 -4.52 -10.74 2.98
N ARG A 6 -5.55 -11.53 3.29
CA ARG A 6 -6.31 -12.28 2.29
C ARG A 6 -7.12 -11.30 1.44
N ARG A 7 -6.58 -10.89 0.29
CA ARG A 7 -7.28 -10.12 -0.76
C ARG A 7 -8.21 -11.06 -1.56
N ALA A 8 -9.18 -11.65 -0.88
CA ALA A 8 -10.20 -12.49 -1.51
C ALA A 8 -11.49 -12.39 -0.71
N ILE A 9 -12.10 -11.20 -0.70
CA ILE A 9 -13.48 -11.07 -0.31
C ILE A 9 -14.24 -10.66 -1.55
N ARG A 10 -15.18 -11.51 -1.99
CA ARG A 10 -16.13 -11.17 -3.05
C ARG A 10 -16.81 -9.86 -2.68
N HIS A 11 -16.41 -8.77 -3.31
CA HIS A 11 -16.91 -7.42 -3.00
C HIS A 11 -18.38 -7.23 -3.43
N ASP A 12 -18.90 -8.18 -4.22
CA ASP A 12 -20.24 -8.21 -4.78
C ASP A 12 -21.29 -8.86 -3.86
N VAL A 13 -20.95 -9.17 -2.60
CA VAL A 13 -21.93 -9.64 -1.60
C VAL A 13 -22.56 -8.48 -0.83
N LYS A 14 -23.79 -8.71 -0.34
CA LYS A 14 -24.68 -7.67 0.22
C LYS A 14 -24.02 -6.76 1.27
N PRO A 15 -23.23 -7.26 2.25
CA PRO A 15 -22.60 -6.39 3.23
C PRO A 15 -21.67 -5.33 2.62
N PHE A 16 -20.84 -5.69 1.64
CA PHE A 16 -19.87 -4.76 1.02
C PHE A 16 -20.54 -3.77 0.09
N SER A 17 -21.46 -4.24 -0.77
CA SER A 17 -22.23 -3.35 -1.65
C SER A 17 -23.10 -2.36 -0.84
N THR A 18 -23.67 -2.81 0.28
CA THR A 18 -24.42 -1.93 1.20
C THR A 18 -23.51 -0.92 1.89
N PHE A 19 -22.33 -1.34 2.35
CA PHE A 19 -21.34 -0.44 2.95
C PHE A 19 -20.87 0.64 1.97
N ILE A 20 -20.59 0.27 0.72
CA ILE A 20 -20.20 1.23 -0.33
C ILE A 20 -21.31 2.26 -0.56
N LYS A 21 -22.57 1.84 -0.63
CA LYS A 21 -23.73 2.76 -0.76
C LYS A 21 -23.89 3.72 0.42
N LYS A 22 -23.43 3.31 1.60
CA LYS A 22 -23.47 4.12 2.84
C LYS A 22 -22.21 4.96 3.05
N THR A 23 -21.21 4.82 2.19
CA THR A 23 -19.95 5.58 2.25
C THR A 23 -20.02 6.76 1.29
N SER A 24 -19.59 7.94 1.76
CA SER A 24 -19.46 9.14 0.95
C SER A 24 -18.11 9.81 1.20
N VAL A 25 -17.46 10.28 0.14
CA VAL A 25 -16.16 10.95 0.19
C VAL A 25 -16.29 12.33 -0.43
N SER A 26 -15.82 13.36 0.28
CA SER A 26 -15.70 14.73 -0.22
C SER A 26 -14.22 15.08 -0.34
N PRO A 27 -13.66 15.05 -1.56
CA PRO A 27 -12.25 15.42 -1.79
C PRO A 27 -11.97 16.88 -1.42
N THR A 28 -12.90 17.78 -1.70
CA THR A 28 -12.76 19.22 -1.41
C THR A 28 -12.58 19.48 0.08
N ASN A 29 -13.37 18.79 0.91
CA ASN A 29 -13.34 18.99 2.34
C ASN A 29 -12.42 18.00 3.06
N GLN A 30 -11.78 17.08 2.32
CA GLN A 30 -10.91 16.04 2.88
C GLN A 30 -11.64 15.15 3.90
N MET A 31 -12.93 14.90 3.64
CA MET A 31 -13.82 14.16 4.55
C MET A 31 -14.30 12.86 3.95
N ILE A 32 -14.46 11.86 4.79
CA ILE A 32 -15.15 10.61 4.51
C ILE A 32 -16.24 10.41 5.56
N THR A 33 -17.43 10.02 5.13
CA THR A 33 -18.51 9.62 6.04
C THR A 33 -18.97 8.22 5.67
N PHE A 34 -19.30 7.41 6.66
CA PHE A 34 -19.81 6.07 6.43
C PHE A 34 -20.72 5.63 7.58
N GLU A 35 -21.40 4.51 7.39
CA GLU A 35 -22.17 3.83 8.43
C GLU A 35 -21.73 2.36 8.48
N ASN A 36 -21.63 1.81 9.68
CA ASN A 36 -21.46 0.37 9.83
C ASN A 36 -22.69 -0.38 9.26
N VAL A 37 -22.47 -1.59 8.77
CA VAL A 37 -23.56 -2.49 8.37
C VAL A 37 -23.80 -3.41 9.55
N GLY A 38 -24.89 -3.17 10.30
CA GLY A 38 -25.19 -3.89 11.55
C GLY A 38 -25.03 -5.40 11.41
N ASP A 39 -24.44 -6.04 12.41
CA ASP A 39 -24.14 -7.49 12.49
C ASP A 39 -23.24 -8.09 11.39
N PHE A 40 -22.86 -7.32 10.36
CA PHE A 40 -22.10 -7.83 9.21
C PHE A 40 -20.74 -7.16 9.01
N LEU A 41 -20.65 -5.84 9.16
CA LEU A 41 -19.44 -5.07 8.84
C LEU A 41 -19.28 -3.88 9.78
N THR A 42 -18.17 -3.90 10.52
CA THR A 42 -17.73 -2.80 11.38
C THR A 42 -16.39 -2.29 10.90
N VAL A 43 -16.29 -0.98 10.67
CA VAL A 43 -15.03 -0.33 10.32
C VAL A 43 -14.22 -0.09 11.58
N LYS A 44 -13.03 -0.70 11.68
CA LYS A 44 -12.11 -0.51 12.81
C LYS A 44 -11.21 0.70 12.64
N SER A 45 -10.81 1.01 11.41
CA SER A 45 -9.95 2.14 11.08
C SER A 45 -10.07 2.47 9.60
N ILE A 46 -9.77 3.73 9.27
CA ILE A 46 -9.59 4.19 7.90
C ILE A 46 -8.17 4.72 7.78
N ASN A 47 -7.43 4.21 6.81
CA ASN A 47 -6.07 4.65 6.51
C ASN A 47 -6.07 5.39 5.17
N PHE A 48 -5.72 6.67 5.18
CA PHE A 48 -5.53 7.46 3.98
C PHE A 48 -4.09 7.32 3.50
N LYS A 49 -3.90 6.65 2.37
CA LYS A 49 -2.58 6.40 1.77
C LYS A 49 -2.35 7.32 0.58
N GLN A 50 -1.29 8.12 0.64
CA GLN A 50 -0.78 8.91 -0.48
C GLN A 50 0.55 8.32 -0.91
N ILE A 51 0.76 8.12 -2.22
CA ILE A 51 1.99 7.54 -2.76
C ILE A 51 2.65 8.57 -3.68
N THR A 52 3.91 8.87 -3.41
CA THR A 52 4.78 9.68 -4.27
C THR A 52 5.86 8.77 -4.83
N LYS A 53 6.05 8.82 -6.15
CA LYS A 53 7.07 8.03 -6.85
C LYS A 53 8.27 8.89 -7.20
N TYR A 54 9.46 8.41 -6.89
CA TYR A 54 10.72 9.02 -7.27
C TYR A 54 11.47 8.07 -8.20
N LYS A 55 11.80 8.56 -9.40
CA LYS A 55 12.76 7.86 -10.26
C LYS A 55 14.15 8.07 -9.66
N LEU A 56 14.84 6.97 -9.39
CA LEU A 56 16.21 6.99 -8.92
C LEU A 56 17.13 6.99 -10.15
N HIS A 57 17.96 5.96 -10.29
CA HIS A 57 18.59 5.60 -11.56
C HIS A 57 17.80 4.47 -12.18
N GLU A 58 17.68 4.46 -13.50
CA GLU A 58 17.01 3.37 -14.20
C GLU A 58 17.70 2.03 -13.89
N PRO A 59 16.96 0.96 -13.58
CA PRO A 59 15.50 0.79 -13.59
C PRO A 59 14.78 0.94 -12.23
N PHE A 60 15.41 1.57 -11.24
CA PHE A 60 14.90 1.60 -9.87
C PHE A 60 13.98 2.80 -9.59
N VAL A 61 12.90 2.51 -8.87
CA VAL A 61 11.89 3.48 -8.42
C VAL A 61 11.76 3.37 -6.91
N ALA A 62 11.70 4.51 -6.22
CA ALA A 62 11.30 4.59 -4.83
C ALA A 62 9.85 5.07 -4.73
N GLU A 63 9.01 4.32 -4.04
CA GLU A 63 7.66 4.69 -3.64
C GLU A 63 7.65 5.09 -2.17
N LEU A 64 7.49 6.40 -1.92
CA LEU A 64 7.21 6.92 -0.59
C LEU A 64 5.70 6.92 -0.39
N ALA A 65 5.21 6.13 0.55
CA ALA A 65 3.84 6.22 0.99
C ALA A 65 3.73 6.95 2.32
N ARG A 66 2.93 8.02 2.35
CA ARG A 66 2.41 8.64 3.57
C ARG A 66 1.09 7.97 3.89
N VAL A 67 0.99 7.32 5.05
CA VAL A 67 -0.23 6.67 5.51
C VAL A 67 -0.70 7.35 6.79
N GLU A 68 -1.88 7.94 6.73
CA GLU A 68 -2.52 8.58 7.86
C GLU A 68 -3.68 7.73 8.38
N LYS A 69 -3.64 7.37 9.67
CA LYS A 69 -4.76 6.73 10.35
C LYS A 69 -5.77 7.81 10.76
N ILE A 70 -6.88 7.89 10.03
CA ILE A 70 -7.87 8.95 10.18
C ILE A 70 -8.62 8.80 11.51
N PRO A 71 -8.72 9.86 12.34
CA PRO A 71 -9.57 9.86 13.52
C PRO A 71 -11.03 9.76 13.11
N LEU A 72 -11.77 8.89 13.77
CA LEU A 72 -13.18 8.63 13.47
C LEU A 72 -14.05 9.21 14.57
N VAL A 73 -15.04 10.02 14.18
CA VAL A 73 -15.93 10.74 15.10
C VAL A 73 -17.38 10.44 14.74
N GLU A 74 -18.13 9.89 15.69
CA GLU A 74 -19.56 9.69 15.55
C GLU A 74 -20.28 11.04 15.45
N GLN A 75 -21.27 11.15 14.56
CA GLN A 75 -22.00 12.38 14.32
C GLN A 75 -23.33 12.37 15.09
N ASN A 76 -23.58 13.42 15.86
CA ASN A 76 -24.80 13.58 16.64
C ASN A 76 -26.06 13.45 15.75
N ASN A 77 -27.10 12.78 16.28
CA ASN A 77 -28.40 12.59 15.63
C ASN A 77 -28.35 11.84 14.27
N THR A 78 -27.26 11.11 13.99
CA THR A 78 -27.14 10.26 12.81
C THR A 78 -26.40 8.96 13.15
N ASN A 79 -26.53 7.92 12.32
CA ASN A 79 -25.71 6.71 12.44
C ASN A 79 -24.36 6.83 11.73
N LYS A 80 -23.97 8.05 11.33
CA LYS A 80 -22.80 8.29 10.50
C LYS A 80 -21.56 8.52 11.35
N ILE A 81 -20.45 7.98 10.87
CA ILE A 81 -19.11 8.21 11.39
C ILE A 81 -18.38 9.08 10.37
N LEU A 82 -17.78 10.16 10.85
CA LEU A 82 -16.98 11.10 10.07
C LEU A 82 -15.49 10.82 10.29
N GLY A 83 -14.73 10.76 9.20
CA GLY A 83 -13.27 10.83 9.20
C GLY A 83 -12.81 12.06 8.43
N LYS A 84 -11.80 12.76 8.94
CA LYS A 84 -11.18 13.92 8.30
C LYS A 84 -9.67 13.74 8.21
N THR A 85 -9.08 13.87 7.03
CA THR A 85 -7.62 13.78 6.86
C THR A 85 -6.93 15.06 7.37
N GLY A 86 -5.64 14.97 7.68
CA GLY A 86 -4.82 16.03 8.26
C GLY A 86 -4.74 16.04 9.79
N TYR A 87 -5.46 15.17 10.48
CA TYR A 87 -5.57 15.17 11.96
C TYR A 87 -5.16 13.82 12.59
N GLY A 88 -4.81 12.83 11.76
CA GLY A 88 -4.46 11.49 12.21
C GLY A 88 -2.99 11.29 12.53
N GLU A 89 -2.69 10.13 13.11
CA GLU A 89 -1.34 9.62 13.25
C GLU A 89 -0.80 9.23 11.86
N VAL A 90 0.40 9.71 11.54
CA VAL A 90 1.03 9.50 10.24
C VAL A 90 2.23 8.59 10.39
N HIS A 91 2.31 7.58 9.54
CA HIS A 91 3.53 6.82 9.33
C HIS A 91 3.93 6.84 7.86
N TYR A 92 5.23 6.71 7.61
CA TYR A 92 5.81 6.68 6.29
C TYR A 92 6.36 5.30 6.00
N THR A 93 6.17 4.83 4.77
CA THR A 93 6.80 3.60 4.27
C THR A 93 7.51 3.92 2.97
N ILE A 94 8.73 3.40 2.81
CA ILE A 94 9.48 3.50 1.55
C ILE A 94 9.60 2.10 0.97
N GLU A 95 9.17 1.95 -0.28
CA GLU A 95 9.35 0.73 -1.07
C GLU A 95 10.27 1.03 -2.25
N ILE A 96 11.30 0.21 -2.45
CA ILE A 96 12.20 0.33 -3.59
C ILE A 96 12.01 -0.91 -4.45
N TYR A 97 11.75 -0.71 -5.74
CA TYR A 97 11.62 -1.82 -6.67
C TYR A 97 12.26 -1.49 -8.00
N ASN A 98 12.59 -2.56 -8.72
CA ASN A 98 13.04 -2.49 -10.10
C ASN A 98 11.80 -2.55 -11.01
N GLU A 99 11.55 -1.50 -11.78
CA GLU A 99 10.38 -1.40 -12.66
C GLU A 99 10.36 -2.54 -13.69
N LYS A 100 11.53 -3.02 -14.13
CA LYS A 100 11.63 -4.13 -15.11
C LYS A 100 11.12 -5.45 -14.53
N HIS A 101 11.28 -5.68 -13.22
CA HIS A 101 10.81 -6.91 -12.57
C HIS A 101 9.30 -6.88 -12.27
N ARG A 102 8.71 -5.68 -12.20
CA ARG A 102 7.32 -5.47 -11.81
C ARG A 102 6.37 -6.26 -12.70
N GLN A 103 6.61 -6.27 -14.01
CA GLN A 103 5.77 -6.99 -14.97
C GLN A 103 5.75 -8.50 -14.68
N SER A 104 6.89 -9.08 -14.34
CA SER A 104 7.00 -10.50 -13.97
C SER A 104 6.24 -10.80 -12.68
N PHE A 105 6.37 -9.95 -11.65
CA PHE A 105 5.67 -10.15 -10.38
C PHE A 105 4.17 -9.83 -10.44
N GLU A 106 3.72 -8.93 -11.31
CA GLU A 106 2.29 -8.69 -11.54
C GLU A 106 1.56 -9.93 -12.06
N GLN A 107 2.25 -10.81 -12.79
CA GLN A 107 1.69 -12.09 -13.22
C GLN A 107 1.32 -12.98 -12.03
N ASN A 108 2.00 -12.82 -10.88
CA ASN A 108 1.70 -13.61 -9.68
C ASN A 108 0.29 -13.36 -9.14
N SER A 109 -0.29 -12.18 -9.39
CA SER A 109 -1.66 -11.85 -8.99
C SER A 109 -2.73 -12.74 -9.64
N LYS A 110 -2.38 -13.39 -10.76
CA LYS A 110 -3.29 -14.25 -11.55
C LYS A 110 -3.08 -15.75 -11.31
N ILE A 111 -2.09 -16.13 -10.50
CA ILE A 111 -1.74 -17.52 -10.22
C ILE A 111 -2.78 -18.13 -9.27
N LYS A 112 -3.40 -19.24 -9.67
CA LYS A 112 -4.32 -20.00 -8.82
C LYS A 112 -3.54 -20.97 -7.92
N SER A 113 -4.17 -21.44 -6.85
CA SER A 113 -3.58 -22.46 -5.97
C SER A 113 -3.10 -23.67 -6.77
N GLY A 114 -1.85 -24.09 -6.53
CA GLY A 114 -1.20 -25.21 -7.24
C GLY A 114 -0.55 -24.84 -8.56
N GLN A 115 -0.61 -23.59 -9.01
CA GLN A 115 0.09 -23.11 -10.20
C GLN A 115 1.44 -22.48 -9.86
N VAL A 116 2.45 -22.73 -10.69
CA VAL A 116 3.78 -22.13 -10.57
C VAL A 116 3.83 -20.83 -11.39
N ALA A 117 4.61 -19.86 -10.93
CA ALA A 117 4.86 -18.65 -11.70
C ALA A 117 5.55 -18.97 -13.03
N LYS A 118 5.19 -18.23 -14.08
CA LYS A 118 5.72 -18.44 -15.44
C LYS A 118 7.10 -17.83 -15.65
N TRP A 119 7.49 -16.87 -14.82
CA TRP A 119 8.82 -16.27 -14.86
C TRP A 119 9.82 -17.17 -14.13
N THR A 120 11.07 -17.07 -14.56
CA THR A 120 12.25 -17.76 -14.06
C THR A 120 13.18 -16.77 -13.39
N VAL A 121 14.15 -17.28 -12.61
CA VAL A 121 15.19 -16.42 -12.02
C VAL A 121 15.92 -15.61 -13.08
N ASN A 122 16.10 -16.16 -14.28
CA ASN A 122 16.75 -15.46 -15.41
C ASN A 122 15.90 -14.29 -15.94
N ASP A 123 14.57 -14.35 -15.82
CA ASP A 123 13.69 -13.23 -16.18
C ASP A 123 13.80 -12.05 -15.21
N ILE A 124 14.40 -12.26 -14.03
CA ILE A 124 14.59 -11.26 -12.98
C ILE A 124 16.06 -10.82 -12.89
N LEU A 125 17.00 -11.77 -12.89
CA LEU A 125 18.43 -11.49 -12.69
C LEU A 125 19.22 -11.40 -14.01
N GLY A 126 18.63 -11.83 -15.12
CA GLY A 126 19.31 -12.06 -16.40
C GLY A 126 19.93 -13.46 -16.48
N ALA A 127 20.36 -13.86 -17.68
CA ALA A 127 21.11 -15.11 -17.85
C ALA A 127 22.50 -15.02 -17.15
N GLU A 128 22.94 -16.13 -16.58
CA GLU A 128 24.26 -16.28 -15.91
C GLU A 128 25.42 -15.71 -16.77
N PRO A 129 26.40 -15.01 -16.17
CA PRO A 129 26.63 -14.80 -14.75
C PRO A 129 26.36 -13.34 -14.33
N ASN A 130 25.14 -12.82 -14.53
CA ASN A 130 24.79 -11.43 -14.20
C ASN A 130 24.49 -11.19 -12.70
N ASN A 131 25.34 -11.71 -11.81
CA ASN A 131 25.31 -11.42 -10.36
C ASN A 131 25.44 -9.92 -10.05
N LEU A 132 25.94 -9.11 -10.99
CA LEU A 132 26.07 -7.66 -10.87
C LEU A 132 24.72 -6.96 -10.68
N ASN A 133 23.67 -7.37 -11.39
CA ASN A 133 22.34 -6.74 -11.29
C ASN A 133 21.73 -6.89 -9.87
N LEU A 134 21.91 -8.07 -9.27
CA LEU A 134 21.47 -8.32 -7.90
C LEU A 134 22.27 -7.48 -6.89
N VAL A 135 23.59 -7.43 -7.08
CA VAL A 135 24.49 -6.62 -6.23
C VAL A 135 24.15 -5.14 -6.33
N GLU A 136 23.90 -4.61 -7.52
CA GLU A 136 23.48 -3.23 -7.75
C GLU A 136 22.13 -2.92 -7.10
N PHE A 137 21.16 -3.83 -7.21
CA PHE A 137 19.87 -3.68 -6.54
C PHE A 137 20.01 -3.61 -5.02
N VAL A 138 20.73 -4.55 -4.41
CA VAL A 138 20.97 -4.58 -2.96
C VAL A 138 21.75 -3.34 -2.50
N LYS A 139 22.80 -2.95 -3.22
CA LYS A 139 23.56 -1.72 -2.91
C LYS A 139 22.68 -0.48 -2.98
N THR A 140 21.80 -0.39 -3.97
CA THR A 140 20.86 0.73 -4.12
C THR A 140 19.90 0.80 -2.94
N MET A 141 19.35 -0.34 -2.51
CA MET A 141 18.50 -0.40 -1.32
C MET A 141 19.24 0.08 -0.07
N LEU A 142 20.45 -0.43 0.17
CA LEU A 142 21.26 -0.05 1.33
C LEU A 142 21.62 1.44 1.33
N LEU A 143 22.07 1.98 0.19
CA LEU A 143 22.39 3.40 0.05
C LEU A 143 21.20 4.31 0.34
N LEU A 144 19.99 3.91 -0.07
CA LEU A 144 18.79 4.69 0.22
C LEU A 144 18.40 4.62 1.70
N VAL A 145 18.47 3.44 2.31
CA VAL A 145 18.23 3.29 3.76
C VAL A 145 19.22 4.15 4.55
N GLU A 146 20.51 4.11 4.21
CA GLU A 146 21.53 4.95 4.87
C GLU A 146 21.27 6.45 4.69
N ARG A 147 20.91 6.90 3.48
CA ARG A 147 20.60 8.31 3.23
C ARG A 147 19.38 8.77 4.02
N CYS A 148 18.31 7.97 4.04
CA CYS A 148 17.12 8.28 4.83
C CYS A 148 17.43 8.32 6.33
N HIS A 149 18.23 7.37 6.83
CA HIS A 149 18.65 7.36 8.23
C HIS A 149 19.44 8.62 8.60
N LYS A 150 20.38 9.06 7.75
CA LYS A 150 21.16 10.28 7.99
C LYS A 150 20.28 11.52 8.13
N VAL A 151 19.28 11.67 7.25
CA VAL A 151 18.34 12.81 7.31
C VAL A 151 17.57 12.80 8.63
N ILE A 152 17.04 11.64 9.03
CA ILE A 152 16.28 11.50 10.28
C ILE A 152 17.17 11.78 11.51
N SER A 153 18.41 11.29 11.53
CA SER A 153 19.34 11.52 12.63
C SER A 153 19.93 12.93 12.69
N SER A 154 19.85 13.70 11.61
CA SER A 154 20.33 15.09 11.57
C SER A 154 19.26 16.12 11.99
N GLU A 155 18.00 15.72 12.07
CA GLU A 155 16.87 16.56 12.49
C GLU A 155 16.46 16.34 13.96
N SER A 156 17.21 15.50 14.69
CA SER A 156 17.07 15.20 16.12
C SER A 156 18.27 15.66 16.91
#